data_AF-A0A9C7Q6E3-F1
#
_entry.id   AF-A0A9C7Q6E3-F1
#
_cell.length_a   1.000
_cell.length_b   1.000
_cell.length_c   1.000
_cell.angle_alpha   90.00
_cell.angle_beta   90.00
_cell.angle_gamma   90.00
#
_symmetry.space_group_name_H-M   'P 1'
#
loop_
_entity.id
_entity.type
_entity.pdbx_description
1 polymer ?
#
loop_
_entity_poly.entity_id
_entity_poly.type
_entity_poly.pdbx_seq_one_letter_code
_entity_poly.pdbx_strand_id
1 'polypeptide(L)'
;MSRKPTRRSFLKGAGAALGGLTLTMPTVSAESREDRYVVDLRDAPSDVLDGLEVVHHLDQIDIAVVKAEKSDVSGTRYSKDVEMELNQAETEHHEHPDHHPHDTRYDLQWDKQAQDVLQVHRMTRGEGTRVSVIDSGALETHPDLQHALNTDLSKNFTGDGGDFNPILSDHGTHCSGIIAADGSNEDGVIGTAPDTDLVALRVFTGPFATFGDIVAAMVYSADIESDVANMSLGAYPLPNDSDTALLQETIERASGYANENGTLLVAAAGNDSANLDADGDVISLPNEADNVMSISATGPIGFLWDDEQRKEKHEEKRGHGGWHHDRHHYKRALHHLRKPTYEPAFYTNYGAEAIDISAPGGNFDQDAPEDANAQYDLVLSTVFEWGDEDDDADMVPAYGWKGGTSMASPQVAAVAALVKSVNPDATPGEVREHLEATARDLGDPTYHGEGHLDTKHAVWRRIRDHDHGHGHGGHGHDHGHDHGHGHDDDDHDGDHGHGHDD
;
A
#
# COMPACT_ATOMS: atom_id res chain seq x y z
N MET A 1 -42.22 -29.49 18.82
CA MET A 1 -42.41 -28.07 19.21
C MET A 1 -41.06 -27.39 19.10
N SER A 2 -40.96 -26.52 18.10
CA SER A 2 -39.78 -25.75 17.71
C SER A 2 -39.34 -24.77 18.81
N ARG A 3 -38.03 -24.69 19.06
CA ARG A 3 -37.38 -23.52 19.66
C ARG A 3 -36.30 -23.07 18.68
N LYS A 4 -36.59 -22.01 17.94
CA LYS A 4 -35.61 -21.25 17.15
C LYS A 4 -34.59 -20.61 18.12
N PRO A 5 -33.28 -20.60 17.82
CA PRO A 5 -32.35 -19.71 18.49
C PRO A 5 -32.55 -18.29 17.94
N THR A 6 -32.69 -17.33 18.85
CA THR A 6 -32.85 -15.90 18.56
C THR A 6 -31.48 -15.24 18.39
N ARG A 7 -31.29 -14.55 17.25
CA ARG A 7 -30.26 -13.52 17.02
C ARG A 7 -30.23 -12.53 18.19
N ARG A 8 -29.12 -12.46 18.94
CA ARG A 8 -28.61 -11.28 19.66
C ARG A 8 -27.42 -11.67 20.56
N SER A 9 -26.22 -11.49 20.03
CA SER A 9 -25.04 -11.19 20.84
C SER A 9 -23.98 -10.52 19.96
N PHE A 10 -24.18 -9.25 19.62
CA PHE A 10 -23.09 -8.36 19.21
C PHE A 10 -23.52 -6.93 19.52
N LEU A 11 -22.56 -6.06 19.79
CA LEU A 11 -22.67 -4.68 20.32
C LEU A 11 -22.70 -4.57 21.84
N LYS A 12 -21.49 -4.68 22.41
CA LYS A 12 -21.01 -3.83 23.51
C LYS A 12 -19.48 -3.87 23.50
N GLY A 13 -18.90 -3.01 22.68
CA GLY A 13 -17.44 -2.88 22.54
C GLY A 13 -16.98 -2.04 21.35
N ALA A 14 -17.80 -1.14 20.81
CA ALA A 14 -17.42 -0.31 19.67
C ALA A 14 -16.57 0.90 20.13
N GLY A 15 -15.30 0.63 20.40
CA GLY A 15 -14.25 1.46 19.82
C GLY A 15 -13.71 0.61 18.68
N ALA A 16 -13.87 1.03 17.43
CA ALA A 16 -13.27 0.35 16.30
C ALA A 16 -11.74 0.41 16.50
N ALA A 17 -11.16 -0.67 17.00
CA ALA A 17 -9.73 -0.89 16.87
C ALA A 17 -9.52 -1.12 15.37
N LEU A 18 -8.91 -0.15 14.70
CA LEU A 18 -8.46 -0.33 13.32
C LEU A 18 -7.13 -1.09 13.35
N GLY A 19 -7.02 -2.07 12.47
CA GLY A 19 -5.91 -2.98 12.37
C GLY A 19 -4.70 -2.33 11.75
N GLY A 20 -3.59 -2.43 12.46
CA GLY A 20 -2.24 -2.45 11.90
C GLY A 20 -1.65 -3.84 12.13
N LEU A 21 -0.65 -4.21 11.34
CA LEU A 21 0.22 -5.35 11.67
C LEU A 21 0.81 -5.09 13.07
N THR A 22 0.60 -6.01 14.02
CA THR A 22 1.38 -5.96 15.26
C THR A 22 2.59 -6.82 15.12
N LEU A 23 3.74 -6.26 15.47
CA LEU A 23 4.95 -7.04 15.60
C LEU A 23 4.89 -7.82 16.92
N THR A 24 4.65 -9.12 16.85
CA THR A 24 4.94 -10.01 17.99
C THR A 24 6.43 -10.33 17.98
N MET A 25 7.24 -9.49 18.63
CA MET A 25 8.62 -9.89 18.96
C MET A 25 8.55 -11.20 19.74
N PRO A 26 9.20 -12.30 19.30
CA PRO A 26 9.13 -13.55 20.02
C PRO A 26 9.58 -13.32 21.46
N THR A 27 8.68 -13.55 22.42
CA THR A 27 9.07 -13.63 23.82
C THR A 27 10.19 -14.65 23.91
N VAL A 28 11.30 -14.32 24.57
CA VAL A 28 12.47 -15.19 24.73
C VAL A 28 12.04 -16.52 25.37
N SER A 29 11.59 -17.46 24.55
CA SER A 29 11.50 -18.88 24.87
C SER A 29 12.84 -19.52 24.55
N ALA A 30 13.10 -20.70 25.12
CA ALA A 30 14.34 -21.41 24.86
C ALA A 30 14.59 -21.56 23.34
N GLU A 31 15.79 -21.15 22.90
CA GLU A 31 16.25 -21.27 21.51
C GLU A 31 16.10 -22.71 21.02
N SER A 32 15.64 -22.89 19.78
CA SER A 32 15.37 -24.22 19.19
C SER A 32 15.92 -24.31 17.76
N ARG A 33 16.12 -25.54 17.26
CA ARG A 33 16.51 -25.79 15.86
C ARG A 33 15.49 -25.33 14.82
N GLU A 34 14.30 -24.94 15.26
CA GLU A 34 13.22 -24.44 14.40
C GLU A 34 13.29 -22.91 14.22
N ASP A 35 14.17 -22.21 14.95
CA ASP A 35 14.35 -20.77 14.78
C ASP A 35 14.95 -20.47 13.39
N ARG A 36 14.43 -19.41 12.75
CA ARG A 36 14.89 -18.92 11.45
C ARG A 36 15.91 -17.80 11.63
N TYR A 37 16.94 -17.79 10.80
CA TYR A 37 17.99 -16.77 10.76
C TYR A 37 18.24 -16.29 9.33
N VAL A 38 18.41 -14.98 9.18
CA VAL A 38 18.93 -14.34 7.97
C VAL A 38 20.45 -14.27 8.10
N VAL A 39 21.17 -14.77 7.10
CA VAL A 39 22.63 -14.89 7.10
C VAL A 39 23.21 -14.15 5.89
N ASP A 40 24.16 -13.26 6.14
CA ASP A 40 24.94 -12.55 5.10
C ASP A 40 26.04 -13.47 4.54
N LEU A 41 25.97 -13.79 3.25
CA LEU A 41 26.85 -14.75 2.61
C LEU A 41 28.16 -14.15 2.08
N ARG A 42 28.26 -12.82 1.95
CA ARG A 42 29.42 -12.15 1.29
C ARG A 42 30.78 -12.51 1.91
N ASP A 43 30.81 -12.62 3.24
CA ASP A 43 32.01 -12.95 4.01
C ASP A 43 31.88 -14.29 4.75
N ALA A 44 30.83 -15.06 4.48
CA ALA A 44 30.59 -16.32 5.16
C ALA A 44 31.53 -17.43 4.64
N PRO A 45 31.95 -18.38 5.51
CA PRO A 45 32.61 -19.60 5.05
C PRO A 45 31.77 -20.35 4.01
N SER A 46 32.41 -20.93 2.99
CA SER A 46 31.71 -21.63 1.90
C SER A 46 30.89 -22.85 2.36
N ASP A 47 31.20 -23.38 3.54
CA ASP A 47 30.54 -24.51 4.19
C ASP A 47 29.55 -24.07 5.28
N VAL A 48 29.25 -22.77 5.44
CA VAL A 48 28.35 -22.27 6.49
C VAL A 48 26.96 -22.90 6.45
N LEU A 49 26.47 -23.22 5.25
CA LEU A 49 25.13 -23.80 5.06
C LEU A 49 25.15 -25.34 5.17
N ASP A 50 26.31 -25.98 5.30
CA ASP A 50 26.43 -27.43 5.28
C ASP A 50 25.70 -28.07 6.47
N GLY A 51 24.65 -28.84 6.17
CA GLY A 51 23.85 -29.54 7.17
C GLY A 51 22.74 -28.70 7.81
N LEU A 52 22.55 -27.44 7.37
CA LEU A 52 21.42 -26.61 7.75
C LEU A 52 20.24 -26.79 6.79
N GLU A 53 19.02 -26.57 7.29
CA GLU A 53 17.85 -26.47 6.43
C GLU A 53 17.78 -25.05 5.86
N VAL A 54 18.11 -24.92 4.57
CA VAL A 54 18.00 -23.65 3.85
C VAL A 54 16.54 -23.45 3.42
N VAL A 55 15.89 -22.44 3.98
CA VAL A 55 14.52 -22.04 3.65
C VAL A 55 14.53 -21.24 2.34
N HIS A 56 15.38 -20.23 2.27
CA HIS A 56 15.59 -19.42 1.05
C HIS A 56 17.08 -19.25 0.79
N HIS A 57 17.49 -19.42 -0.46
CA HIS A 57 18.83 -19.11 -0.93
C HIS A 57 18.72 -18.01 -1.98
N LEU A 58 19.17 -16.81 -1.66
CA LEU A 58 19.00 -15.60 -2.45
C LEU A 58 20.38 -15.14 -2.94
N ASP A 59 20.90 -15.87 -3.92
CA ASP A 59 22.21 -15.60 -4.54
C ASP A 59 22.30 -14.19 -5.14
N GLN A 60 21.17 -13.64 -5.59
CA GLN A 60 21.03 -12.31 -6.16
C GLN A 60 21.48 -11.18 -5.21
N ILE A 61 21.36 -11.41 -3.90
CA ILE A 61 21.63 -10.41 -2.86
C ILE A 61 22.61 -10.89 -1.77
N ASP A 62 23.23 -12.06 -1.99
CA ASP A 62 24.14 -12.72 -1.06
C ASP A 62 23.51 -12.98 0.32
N ILE A 63 22.28 -13.49 0.35
CA ILE A 63 21.54 -13.80 1.59
C ILE A 63 21.05 -15.25 1.58
N ALA A 64 21.13 -15.91 2.74
CA ALA A 64 20.39 -17.14 3.00
C ALA A 64 19.46 -16.97 4.20
N VAL A 65 18.29 -17.60 4.13
CA VAL A 65 17.40 -17.79 5.28
C VAL A 65 17.45 -19.27 5.65
N VAL A 66 17.82 -19.57 6.89
CA VAL A 66 18.03 -20.95 7.36
C VAL A 66 17.25 -21.23 8.64
N LYS A 67 16.84 -22.48 8.86
CA LYS A 67 16.48 -22.97 10.19
C LYS A 67 17.71 -23.57 10.86
N ALA A 68 18.03 -23.08 12.05
CA ALA A 68 19.25 -23.46 12.76
C ALA A 68 19.16 -23.16 14.25
N GLU A 69 20.11 -23.67 15.05
CA GLU A 69 20.39 -23.06 16.36
C GLU A 69 21.28 -21.82 16.18
N LYS A 70 21.17 -20.85 17.10
CA LYS A 70 22.05 -19.67 17.12
C LYS A 70 23.54 -20.02 17.03
N SER A 71 23.94 -21.12 17.67
CA SER A 71 25.32 -21.60 17.69
C SER A 71 25.85 -21.95 16.29
N ASP A 72 24.98 -22.46 15.42
CA ASP A 72 25.31 -22.87 14.05
C ASP A 72 25.66 -21.66 13.16
N VAL A 73 25.01 -20.50 13.39
CA VAL A 73 25.23 -19.26 12.63
C VAL A 73 26.15 -18.25 13.33
N SER A 74 26.56 -18.53 14.57
CA SER A 74 27.31 -17.58 15.41
C SER A 74 28.67 -17.14 14.86
N GLY A 75 29.22 -17.87 13.88
CA GLY A 75 30.47 -17.57 13.19
C GLY A 75 30.32 -16.63 11.99
N THR A 76 29.10 -16.20 11.64
CA THR A 76 28.83 -15.29 10.53
C THR A 76 28.16 -14.01 10.99
N ARG A 77 27.90 -13.11 10.04
CA ARG A 77 26.98 -11.99 10.24
C ARG A 77 25.55 -12.50 9.99
N TYR A 78 24.72 -12.48 11.02
CA TYR A 78 23.35 -12.99 10.97
C TYR A 78 22.41 -12.11 11.80
N SER A 79 21.11 -12.26 11.58
CA SER A 79 20.04 -11.74 12.43
C SER A 79 18.94 -12.79 12.55
N LYS A 80 18.17 -12.74 13.64
CA LYS A 80 17.01 -13.61 13.79
C LYS A 80 15.95 -13.15 12.77
N ASP A 81 15.37 -14.10 12.04
CA ASP A 81 14.24 -13.78 11.16
C ASP A 81 13.06 -13.33 12.02
N VAL A 82 12.50 -12.17 11.70
CA VAL A 82 11.44 -11.54 12.49
C VAL A 82 10.10 -12.01 11.94
N GLU A 83 9.19 -12.34 12.84
CA GLU A 83 7.80 -12.69 12.53
C GLU A 83 6.90 -11.48 12.74
N MET A 84 5.95 -11.30 11.85
CA MET A 84 4.97 -10.22 11.83
C MET A 84 3.57 -10.84 11.86
N GLU A 85 2.65 -10.26 12.64
CA GLU A 85 1.27 -10.72 12.71
C GLU A 85 0.33 -9.72 12.03
N LEU A 86 -0.44 -10.19 11.06
CA LEU A 86 -1.55 -9.47 10.46
C LEU A 86 -2.73 -9.47 11.42
N ASN A 87 -2.98 -8.34 12.10
CA ASN A 87 -4.21 -8.18 12.85
C ASN A 87 -5.37 -7.90 11.90
N GLN A 88 -6.37 -8.78 11.92
CA GLN A 88 -7.65 -8.63 11.22
C GLN A 88 -8.56 -7.56 11.86
N ALA A 89 -8.01 -6.44 12.31
CA ALA A 89 -8.78 -5.33 12.86
C ALA A 89 -9.13 -4.29 11.78
N GLU A 90 -9.08 -4.65 10.49
CA GLU A 90 -9.71 -3.82 9.47
C GLU A 90 -11.20 -3.68 9.79
N THR A 91 -11.79 -2.52 9.55
CA THR A 91 -13.26 -2.40 9.64
C THR A 91 -13.84 -3.17 8.48
N GLU A 92 -14.05 -4.46 8.70
CA GLU A 92 -14.63 -5.35 7.71
C GLU A 92 -16.14 -5.24 7.79
N HIS A 93 -16.72 -4.79 6.68
CA HIS A 93 -18.13 -5.00 6.42
C HIS A 93 -18.24 -5.94 5.23
N HIS A 94 -18.82 -7.11 5.46
CA HIS A 94 -19.11 -8.09 4.44
C HIS A 94 -20.57 -7.91 4.01
N GLU A 95 -20.81 -7.77 2.71
CA GLU A 95 -22.17 -7.76 2.16
C GLU A 95 -22.59 -9.17 1.75
N HIS A 96 -23.66 -9.67 2.36
CA HIS A 96 -24.34 -10.85 1.83
C HIS A 96 -25.09 -10.48 0.54
N PRO A 97 -25.01 -11.31 -0.52
CA PRO A 97 -25.56 -10.98 -1.82
C PRO A 97 -27.10 -10.92 -1.79
N ASP A 98 -27.66 -9.72 -1.67
CA ASP A 98 -29.02 -9.45 -2.12
C ASP A 98 -28.96 -9.13 -3.62
N HIS A 99 -29.21 -10.16 -4.44
CA HIS A 99 -29.16 -10.10 -5.89
C HIS A 99 -30.04 -8.97 -6.47
N HIS A 100 -29.39 -7.98 -7.08
CA HIS A 100 -30.00 -7.16 -8.10
C HIS A 100 -29.20 -7.30 -9.41
N PRO A 101 -29.75 -8.01 -10.42
CA PRO A 101 -29.06 -8.17 -11.68
C PRO A 101 -29.04 -6.82 -12.41
N HIS A 102 -27.82 -6.41 -12.82
CA HIS A 102 -27.50 -5.37 -13.81
C HIS A 102 -27.12 -3.94 -13.36
N ASP A 103 -26.44 -3.75 -12.23
CA ASP A 103 -25.64 -2.53 -12.02
C ASP A 103 -24.28 -2.93 -11.39
N THR A 104 -23.15 -2.68 -12.07
CA THR A 104 -21.79 -2.92 -11.55
C THR A 104 -21.57 -2.18 -10.23
N ARG A 105 -20.82 -2.72 -9.24
CA ARG A 105 -20.56 -2.05 -7.94
C ARG A 105 -19.72 -0.77 -8.04
N TYR A 106 -19.37 -0.33 -9.24
CA TYR A 106 -18.61 0.90 -9.50
C TYR A 106 -19.18 2.13 -8.79
N ASP A 107 -20.52 2.25 -8.67
CA ASP A 107 -21.16 3.38 -7.98
C ASP A 107 -20.79 3.47 -6.49
N LEU A 108 -20.32 2.37 -5.88
CA LEU A 108 -19.85 2.29 -4.49
C LEU A 108 -18.32 2.45 -4.37
N GLN A 109 -17.56 2.39 -5.46
CA GLN A 109 -16.10 2.53 -5.48
C GLN A 109 -15.67 4.00 -5.63
N TRP A 110 -15.86 4.80 -4.59
CA TRP A 110 -15.49 6.24 -4.59
C TRP A 110 -14.03 6.46 -4.99
N ASP A 111 -13.14 5.54 -4.63
CA ASP A 111 -11.72 5.56 -4.90
C ASP A 111 -11.43 5.48 -6.40
N LYS A 112 -12.15 4.60 -7.12
CA LYS A 112 -12.05 4.46 -8.58
C LYS A 112 -12.71 5.62 -9.31
N GLN A 113 -13.74 6.22 -8.72
CA GLN A 113 -14.41 7.40 -9.26
C GLN A 113 -13.55 8.66 -9.10
N ALA A 114 -12.94 8.86 -7.93
CA ALA A 114 -12.08 10.01 -7.63
C ALA A 114 -10.81 10.03 -8.49
N GLN A 115 -10.32 8.85 -8.86
CA GLN A 115 -9.17 8.66 -9.75
C GLN A 115 -9.53 8.65 -11.25
N ASP A 116 -10.79 8.91 -11.62
CA ASP A 116 -11.25 8.91 -13.03
C ASP A 116 -10.92 7.59 -13.78
N VAL A 117 -10.90 6.44 -13.10
CA VAL A 117 -10.38 5.16 -13.63
C VAL A 117 -11.03 4.75 -14.96
N LEU A 118 -12.36 4.83 -15.08
CA LEU A 118 -13.06 4.51 -16.33
C LEU A 118 -12.71 5.45 -17.50
N GLN A 119 -12.28 6.67 -17.22
CA GLN A 119 -11.78 7.58 -18.25
C GLN A 119 -10.36 7.20 -18.67
N VAL A 120 -9.53 6.79 -17.72
CA VAL A 120 -8.15 6.33 -17.96
C VAL A 120 -8.12 5.02 -18.75
N HIS A 121 -9.04 4.09 -18.46
CA HIS A 121 -9.22 2.83 -19.21
C HIS A 121 -9.50 3.00 -20.70
N ARG A 122 -9.84 4.21 -21.16
CA ARG A 122 -9.96 4.50 -22.60
C ARG A 122 -8.61 4.65 -23.29
N MET A 123 -7.53 4.75 -22.52
CA MET A 123 -6.15 4.88 -23.01
C MET A 123 -5.35 3.60 -22.78
N THR A 124 -5.42 3.03 -21.58
CA THR A 124 -4.78 1.77 -21.19
C THR A 124 -5.51 1.17 -19.99
N ARG A 125 -5.51 -0.14 -19.90
CA ARG A 125 -5.99 -0.92 -18.76
C ARG A 125 -4.86 -1.69 -18.05
N GLY A 126 -3.60 -1.39 -18.38
CA GLY A 126 -2.42 -2.09 -17.84
C GLY A 126 -1.95 -3.23 -18.73
N GLU A 127 -2.34 -3.26 -20.00
CA GLU A 127 -1.96 -4.32 -20.92
C GLU A 127 -0.43 -4.35 -21.09
N GLY A 128 0.13 -5.56 -21.02
CA GLY A 128 1.56 -5.78 -21.23
C GLY A 128 2.44 -5.49 -20.01
N THR A 129 1.84 -5.19 -18.85
CA THR A 129 2.57 -5.08 -17.58
C THR A 129 2.31 -6.26 -16.66
N ARG A 130 3.17 -6.43 -15.66
CA ARG A 130 3.05 -7.43 -14.59
C ARG A 130 3.12 -6.78 -13.22
N VAL A 131 2.18 -7.14 -12.34
CA VAL A 131 2.14 -6.66 -10.96
C VAL A 131 2.15 -7.83 -9.99
N SER A 132 3.18 -7.91 -9.16
CA SER A 132 3.23 -8.83 -8.02
C SER A 132 2.48 -8.25 -6.82
N VAL A 133 1.73 -9.08 -6.11
CA VAL A 133 1.10 -8.77 -4.82
C VAL A 133 1.72 -9.67 -3.76
N ILE A 134 2.62 -9.11 -2.94
CA ILE A 134 3.29 -9.82 -1.83
C ILE A 134 2.42 -9.67 -0.59
N ASP A 135 1.62 -10.69 -0.29
CA ASP A 135 0.51 -10.58 0.69
C ASP A 135 0.04 -11.96 1.20
N SER A 136 -1.19 -12.06 1.74
CA SER A 136 -1.78 -13.27 2.32
C SER A 136 -2.28 -14.29 1.30
N GLY A 137 -2.13 -14.01 0.01
CA GLY A 137 -2.61 -14.82 -1.11
C GLY A 137 -3.84 -14.20 -1.79
N ALA A 138 -4.13 -14.68 -2.99
CA ALA A 138 -5.30 -14.24 -3.77
C ALA A 138 -6.19 -15.45 -4.07
N LEU A 139 -7.50 -15.32 -3.83
CA LEU A 139 -8.44 -16.40 -4.09
C LEU A 139 -8.55 -16.65 -5.61
N GLU A 140 -7.98 -17.76 -6.07
CA GLU A 140 -7.92 -18.14 -7.48
C GLU A 140 -9.31 -18.27 -8.11
N THR A 141 -10.31 -18.69 -7.32
CA THR A 141 -11.67 -18.89 -7.78
C THR A 141 -12.52 -17.62 -7.81
N HIS A 142 -11.97 -16.46 -7.42
CA HIS A 142 -12.70 -15.21 -7.42
C HIS A 142 -13.00 -14.75 -8.87
N PRO A 143 -14.27 -14.60 -9.28
CA PRO A 143 -14.63 -14.36 -10.68
C PRO A 143 -14.08 -13.05 -11.23
N ASP A 144 -13.89 -12.03 -10.39
CA ASP A 144 -13.24 -10.77 -10.78
C ASP A 144 -11.72 -10.83 -10.94
N LEU A 145 -11.05 -11.92 -10.52
CA LEU A 145 -9.58 -12.02 -10.59
C LEU A 145 -9.10 -13.03 -11.64
N GLN A 146 -9.93 -14.01 -12.00
CA GLN A 146 -9.55 -15.14 -12.87
C GLN A 146 -9.00 -14.75 -14.24
N HIS A 147 -9.37 -13.59 -14.78
CA HIS A 147 -8.89 -13.15 -16.09
C HIS A 147 -7.45 -12.61 -16.06
N ALA A 148 -7.03 -12.03 -14.93
CA ALA A 148 -5.74 -11.37 -14.76
C ALA A 148 -4.74 -12.19 -13.93
N LEU A 149 -5.22 -13.06 -13.03
CA LEU A 149 -4.38 -13.82 -12.11
C LEU A 149 -3.57 -14.89 -12.83
N ASN A 150 -2.26 -14.74 -12.79
CA ASN A 150 -1.30 -15.67 -13.38
C ASN A 150 -0.94 -16.78 -12.39
N THR A 151 -1.63 -17.91 -12.51
CA THR A 151 -1.43 -19.07 -11.63
C THR A 151 -0.09 -19.78 -11.84
N ASP A 152 0.56 -19.59 -12.99
CA ASP A 152 1.85 -20.24 -13.30
C ASP A 152 3.03 -19.54 -12.60
N LEU A 153 2.93 -18.22 -12.40
CA LEU A 153 3.95 -17.42 -11.70
C LEU A 153 3.62 -17.20 -10.23
N SER A 154 2.35 -17.29 -9.84
CA SER A 154 1.90 -17.13 -8.46
C SER A 154 2.45 -18.25 -7.59
N LYS A 155 2.88 -17.90 -6.36
CA LYS A 155 3.67 -18.82 -5.53
C LYS A 155 3.46 -18.59 -4.05
N ASN A 156 3.60 -19.66 -3.29
CA ASN A 156 3.74 -19.66 -1.83
C ASN A 156 5.22 -19.59 -1.42
N PHE A 157 5.58 -18.63 -0.58
CA PHE A 157 6.91 -18.50 0.01
C PHE A 157 7.00 -19.09 1.41
N THR A 158 5.85 -19.45 2.00
CA THR A 158 5.80 -20.07 3.32
C THR A 158 6.16 -21.56 3.26
N GLY A 159 6.60 -22.09 4.39
CA GLY A 159 6.93 -23.51 4.56
C GLY A 159 5.73 -24.43 4.83
N ASP A 160 4.49 -23.95 4.65
CA ASP A 160 3.28 -24.69 5.05
C ASP A 160 2.81 -25.76 4.04
N GLY A 161 3.44 -25.82 2.87
CA GLY A 161 3.14 -26.81 1.83
C GLY A 161 1.88 -26.53 1.00
N GLY A 162 1.24 -25.36 1.18
CA GLY A 162 0.13 -24.89 0.34
C GLY A 162 0.58 -24.21 -0.95
N ASP A 163 -0.39 -23.74 -1.73
CA ASP A 163 -0.18 -22.90 -2.92
C ASP A 163 -0.38 -21.40 -2.58
N PHE A 164 -0.50 -20.54 -3.60
CA PHE A 164 -0.66 -19.10 -3.42
C PHE A 164 -2.05 -18.67 -2.94
N ASN A 165 -3.04 -19.57 -2.88
CA ASN A 165 -4.37 -19.25 -2.38
C ASN A 165 -4.29 -18.85 -0.90
N PRO A 166 -5.20 -17.96 -0.45
CA PRO A 166 -5.27 -17.57 0.95
C PRO A 166 -5.66 -18.76 1.83
N ILE A 167 -5.32 -18.68 3.11
CA ILE A 167 -5.71 -19.66 4.13
C ILE A 167 -6.71 -19.07 5.12
N LEU A 168 -6.41 -17.89 5.67
CA LEU A 168 -7.21 -17.27 6.74
C LEU A 168 -7.66 -15.85 6.41
N SER A 169 -6.83 -15.10 5.70
CA SER A 169 -7.03 -13.68 5.43
C SER A 169 -7.37 -13.46 3.96
N ASP A 170 -8.35 -12.60 3.71
CA ASP A 170 -8.77 -12.09 2.41
C ASP A 170 -8.00 -10.83 1.99
N HIS A 171 -7.07 -10.35 2.80
CA HIS A 171 -6.34 -9.09 2.59
C HIS A 171 -5.64 -9.03 1.23
N GLY A 172 -4.86 -10.05 0.87
CA GLY A 172 -4.22 -10.14 -0.45
C GLY A 172 -5.21 -10.28 -1.61
N THR A 173 -6.38 -10.89 -1.37
CA THR A 173 -7.48 -10.94 -2.35
C THR A 173 -8.06 -9.54 -2.55
N HIS A 174 -8.21 -8.74 -1.49
CA HIS A 174 -8.70 -7.36 -1.56
C HIS A 174 -7.73 -6.44 -2.30
N CYS A 175 -6.44 -6.50 -1.96
CA CYS A 175 -5.36 -5.81 -2.67
C CYS A 175 -5.33 -6.16 -4.16
N SER A 176 -5.49 -7.45 -4.48
CA SER A 176 -5.55 -7.96 -5.86
C SER A 176 -6.72 -7.36 -6.65
N GLY A 177 -7.91 -7.24 -6.05
CA GLY A 177 -9.07 -6.64 -6.70
C GLY A 177 -8.93 -5.13 -6.92
N ILE A 178 -8.25 -4.41 -6.01
CA ILE A 178 -7.96 -2.98 -6.19
C ILE A 178 -7.13 -2.77 -7.45
N ILE A 179 -6.16 -3.66 -7.69
CA ILE A 179 -5.28 -3.62 -8.85
C ILE A 179 -6.04 -4.08 -10.09
N ALA A 180 -6.56 -5.30 -10.12
CA ALA A 180 -6.85 -5.99 -11.38
C ALA A 180 -8.27 -6.53 -11.54
N ALA A 181 -9.25 -6.17 -10.68
CA ALA A 181 -10.61 -6.69 -10.86
C ALA A 181 -11.21 -6.36 -12.25
N ASP A 182 -11.81 -7.34 -12.92
CA ASP A 182 -12.26 -7.27 -14.32
C ASP A 182 -13.17 -6.06 -14.60
N GLY A 183 -14.21 -5.91 -13.77
CA GLY A 183 -15.26 -4.92 -13.94
C GLY A 183 -16.16 -5.13 -15.16
N SER A 184 -15.97 -6.21 -15.93
CA SER A 184 -16.82 -6.56 -17.08
C SER A 184 -17.87 -7.63 -16.77
N ASN A 185 -17.77 -8.30 -15.62
CA ASN A 185 -18.81 -9.22 -15.16
C ASN A 185 -20.08 -8.47 -14.72
N GLU A 186 -21.23 -9.13 -14.78
CA GLU A 186 -22.53 -8.51 -14.51
C GLU A 186 -22.75 -8.17 -13.02
N ASP A 187 -21.82 -8.55 -12.13
CA ASP A 187 -21.91 -8.46 -10.68
C ASP A 187 -20.49 -8.44 -10.03
N GLY A 188 -19.84 -7.26 -10.01
CA GLY A 188 -18.49 -7.13 -9.48
C GLY A 188 -17.97 -5.70 -9.31
N VAL A 189 -16.69 -5.59 -8.96
CA VAL A 189 -15.93 -4.35 -8.80
C VAL A 189 -14.96 -4.18 -9.98
N ILE A 190 -14.40 -2.99 -10.15
CA ILE A 190 -13.35 -2.75 -11.16
C ILE A 190 -12.02 -2.37 -10.51
N GLY A 191 -10.95 -2.96 -11.03
CA GLY A 191 -9.57 -2.65 -10.67
C GLY A 191 -9.06 -1.41 -11.42
N THR A 192 -7.96 -0.84 -10.93
CA THR A 192 -7.31 0.30 -11.57
C THR A 192 -6.56 -0.10 -12.85
N ALA A 193 -5.91 -1.27 -12.87
CA ALA A 193 -5.19 -1.86 -14.01
C ALA A 193 -5.71 -3.29 -14.30
N PRO A 194 -6.97 -3.45 -14.77
CA PRO A 194 -7.62 -4.75 -14.91
C PRO A 194 -6.99 -5.69 -15.94
N ASP A 195 -6.18 -5.20 -16.88
CA ASP A 195 -5.58 -6.02 -17.93
C ASP A 195 -4.07 -6.27 -17.68
N THR A 196 -3.57 -5.97 -16.48
CA THR A 196 -2.21 -6.35 -16.05
C THR A 196 -2.12 -7.84 -15.74
N ASP A 197 -0.96 -8.44 -15.97
CA ASP A 197 -0.63 -9.80 -15.52
C ASP A 197 -0.41 -9.79 -14.00
N LEU A 198 -1.41 -10.23 -13.22
CA LEU A 198 -1.39 -10.16 -11.77
C LEU A 198 -0.76 -11.43 -11.19
N VAL A 199 0.23 -11.29 -10.30
CA VAL A 199 0.91 -12.43 -9.67
C VAL A 199 0.73 -12.38 -8.15
N ALA A 200 0.12 -13.40 -7.57
CA ALA A 200 -0.04 -13.52 -6.12
C ALA A 200 1.15 -14.24 -5.48
N LEU A 201 1.86 -13.54 -4.58
CA LEU A 201 3.00 -14.07 -3.84
C LEU A 201 2.62 -14.17 -2.36
N ARG A 202 2.20 -15.37 -1.93
CA ARG A 202 1.75 -15.58 -0.55
C ARG A 202 2.93 -15.69 0.40
N VAL A 203 2.99 -14.78 1.37
CA VAL A 203 4.01 -14.74 2.44
C VAL A 203 3.43 -14.95 3.84
N PHE A 204 2.10 -15.01 3.98
CA PHE A 204 1.44 -15.33 5.25
C PHE A 204 0.99 -16.78 5.33
N THR A 205 1.18 -17.38 6.50
CA THR A 205 0.58 -18.65 6.91
C THR A 205 -0.26 -18.41 8.16
N GLY A 206 -1.58 -18.49 8.02
CA GLY A 206 -2.48 -17.92 9.02
C GLY A 206 -2.30 -16.41 9.13
N PRO A 207 -2.17 -15.83 10.34
CA PRO A 207 -1.93 -14.40 10.50
C PRO A 207 -0.44 -14.03 10.43
N PHE A 208 0.49 -14.99 10.33
CA PHE A 208 1.92 -14.72 10.47
C PHE A 208 2.66 -14.70 9.13
N ALA A 209 3.58 -13.76 8.97
CA ALA A 209 4.59 -13.73 7.90
C ALA A 209 5.98 -13.52 8.51
N THR A 210 7.04 -13.98 7.85
CA THR A 210 8.40 -13.67 8.27
C THR A 210 9.12 -12.78 7.26
N PHE A 211 10.06 -11.97 7.74
CA PHE A 211 10.87 -11.07 6.90
C PHE A 211 11.60 -11.83 5.78
N GLY A 212 12.16 -13.00 6.08
CA GLY A 212 12.81 -13.84 5.08
C GLY A 212 11.90 -14.25 3.92
N ASP A 213 10.61 -14.52 4.19
CA ASP A 213 9.64 -14.87 3.13
C ASP A 213 9.28 -13.65 2.27
N ILE A 214 9.15 -12.47 2.90
CA ILE A 214 8.90 -11.19 2.21
C ILE A 214 10.07 -10.84 1.28
N VAL A 215 11.31 -10.90 1.78
CA VAL A 215 12.52 -10.60 1.00
C VAL A 215 12.66 -11.57 -0.17
N ALA A 216 12.40 -12.86 0.04
CA ALA A 216 12.41 -13.85 -1.04
C ALA A 216 11.36 -13.53 -2.12
N ALA A 217 10.17 -13.04 -1.74
CA ALA A 217 9.14 -12.61 -2.67
C ALA A 217 9.50 -11.30 -3.42
N MET A 218 10.24 -10.38 -2.78
CA MET A 218 10.79 -9.19 -3.44
C MET A 218 11.78 -9.57 -4.54
N VAL A 219 12.76 -10.44 -4.23
CA VAL A 219 13.75 -10.93 -5.20
C VAL A 219 13.06 -11.70 -6.33
N TYR A 220 12.11 -12.57 -5.99
CA TYR A 220 11.36 -13.33 -7.01
C TYR A 220 10.54 -12.43 -7.93
N SER A 221 9.95 -11.34 -7.42
CA SER A 221 9.22 -10.37 -8.26
C SER A 221 10.12 -9.78 -9.35
N ALA A 222 11.40 -9.55 -9.04
CA ALA A 222 12.39 -9.11 -10.00
C ALA A 222 12.82 -10.23 -10.95
N ASP A 223 13.02 -11.46 -10.45
CA ASP A 223 13.35 -12.64 -11.28
C ASP A 223 12.28 -12.94 -12.34
N ILE A 224 11.00 -12.67 -12.02
CA ILE A 224 9.89 -12.82 -12.95
C ILE A 224 9.59 -11.53 -13.73
N GLU A 225 10.47 -10.54 -13.70
CA GLU A 225 10.33 -9.29 -14.46
C GLU A 225 8.98 -8.59 -14.19
N SER A 226 8.50 -8.61 -12.94
CA SER A 226 7.35 -7.79 -12.56
C SER A 226 7.72 -6.31 -12.73
N ASP A 227 6.86 -5.52 -13.37
CA ASP A 227 7.09 -4.07 -13.46
C ASP A 227 6.94 -3.40 -12.10
N VAL A 228 6.03 -3.93 -11.28
CA VAL A 228 5.72 -3.41 -9.95
C VAL A 228 5.48 -4.55 -8.97
N ALA A 229 5.95 -4.42 -7.74
CA ALA A 229 5.54 -5.29 -6.64
C ALA A 229 4.90 -4.46 -5.52
N ASN A 230 3.64 -4.78 -5.22
CA ASN A 230 2.88 -4.20 -4.13
C ASN A 230 3.14 -4.97 -2.82
N MET A 231 3.51 -4.25 -1.78
CA MET A 231 3.70 -4.73 -0.42
C MET A 231 2.74 -3.97 0.50
N SER A 232 1.50 -4.44 0.59
CA SER A 232 0.49 -3.92 1.53
C SER A 232 0.74 -4.43 2.95
N LEU A 233 1.99 -4.40 3.39
CA LEU A 233 2.47 -4.92 4.66
C LEU A 233 3.62 -4.06 5.15
N GLY A 234 3.84 -4.08 6.46
CA GLY A 234 4.88 -3.31 7.11
C GLY A 234 4.99 -3.72 8.57
N ALA A 235 6.17 -3.51 9.12
CA ALA A 235 6.53 -3.83 10.49
C ALA A 235 6.95 -2.55 11.18
N TYR A 236 6.13 -2.12 12.12
CA TYR A 236 6.37 -0.95 12.95
C TYR A 236 5.78 -1.17 14.35
N PRO A 237 6.45 -0.71 15.42
CA PRO A 237 7.81 -0.21 15.45
C PRO A 237 8.85 -1.36 15.46
N LEU A 238 9.88 -1.28 14.62
CA LEU A 238 11.08 -2.10 14.76
C LEU A 238 12.17 -1.31 15.46
N PRO A 239 12.94 -1.88 16.40
CA PRO A 239 14.15 -1.23 16.91
C PRO A 239 15.06 -0.83 15.75
N ASN A 240 15.62 0.37 15.79
CA ASN A 240 16.63 0.85 14.85
C ASN A 240 18.01 0.73 15.52
N ASP A 241 18.48 -0.51 15.68
CA ASP A 241 19.73 -0.82 16.38
C ASP A 241 20.56 -1.87 15.63
N SER A 242 21.67 -2.30 16.23
CA SER A 242 22.58 -3.26 15.59
C SER A 242 21.96 -4.65 15.33
N ASP A 243 20.90 -5.02 16.05
CA ASP A 243 20.28 -6.35 15.93
C ASP A 243 19.35 -6.41 14.71
N THR A 244 18.75 -5.28 14.32
CA THR A 244 17.89 -5.14 13.13
C THR A 244 18.63 -4.62 11.90
N ALA A 245 19.84 -4.08 12.05
CA ALA A 245 20.64 -3.53 10.94
C ALA A 245 20.82 -4.49 9.76
N LEU A 246 20.96 -5.80 9.99
CA LEU A 246 21.04 -6.77 8.88
C LEU A 246 19.70 -6.95 8.17
N LEU A 247 18.57 -6.88 8.88
CA LEU A 247 17.24 -6.99 8.25
C LEU A 247 16.98 -5.79 7.34
N GLN A 248 17.31 -4.58 7.81
CA GLN A 248 17.26 -3.37 7.00
C GLN A 248 18.15 -3.49 5.75
N GLU A 249 19.44 -3.85 5.92
CA GLU A 249 20.34 -4.00 4.78
C GLU A 249 19.88 -5.10 3.82
N THR A 250 19.24 -6.16 4.33
CA THR A 250 18.68 -7.23 3.48
C THR A 250 17.55 -6.70 2.61
N ILE A 251 16.66 -5.87 3.16
CA ILE A 251 15.59 -5.22 2.40
C ILE A 251 16.17 -4.25 1.38
N GLU A 252 17.16 -3.42 1.76
CA GLU A 252 17.81 -2.46 0.86
C GLU A 252 18.54 -3.16 -0.31
N ARG A 253 19.16 -4.32 -0.08
CA ARG A 253 19.74 -5.12 -1.17
C ARG A 253 18.66 -5.70 -2.08
N ALA A 254 17.57 -6.21 -1.51
CA ALA A 254 16.45 -6.75 -2.29
C ALA A 254 15.74 -5.66 -3.10
N SER A 255 15.54 -4.46 -2.54
CA SER A 255 14.95 -3.33 -3.23
C SER A 255 15.89 -2.76 -4.30
N GLY A 256 17.20 -2.69 -4.02
CA GLY A 256 18.21 -2.36 -5.02
C GLY A 256 18.20 -3.34 -6.19
N TYR A 257 18.23 -4.65 -5.91
CA TYR A 257 18.14 -5.70 -6.94
C TYR A 257 16.85 -5.59 -7.75
N ALA A 258 15.70 -5.39 -7.10
CA ALA A 258 14.43 -5.21 -7.78
C ALA A 258 14.44 -4.00 -8.73
N ASN A 259 14.91 -2.85 -8.24
CA ASN A 259 14.99 -1.63 -9.04
C ASN A 259 15.93 -1.79 -10.26
N GLU A 260 17.11 -2.38 -10.05
CA GLU A 260 18.09 -2.66 -11.11
C GLU A 260 17.56 -3.61 -12.20
N ASN A 261 16.61 -4.48 -11.84
CA ASN A 261 16.00 -5.45 -12.75
C ASN A 261 14.60 -5.02 -13.23
N GLY A 262 14.23 -3.76 -13.05
CA GLY A 262 13.03 -3.19 -13.67
C GLY A 262 11.75 -3.28 -12.85
N THR A 263 11.83 -3.67 -11.58
CA THR A 263 10.68 -3.75 -10.65
C THR A 263 10.65 -2.56 -9.70
N LEU A 264 9.56 -1.79 -9.73
CA LEU A 264 9.26 -0.78 -8.71
C LEU A 264 8.62 -1.44 -7.48
N LEU A 265 9.17 -1.18 -6.29
CA LEU A 265 8.58 -1.63 -5.04
C LEU A 265 7.70 -0.53 -4.44
N VAL A 266 6.45 -0.86 -4.10
CA VAL A 266 5.48 0.06 -3.51
C VAL A 266 4.98 -0.54 -2.20
N ALA A 267 5.07 0.20 -1.10
CA ALA A 267 4.73 -0.27 0.24
C ALA A 267 3.76 0.65 0.98
N ALA A 268 2.93 0.05 1.82
CA ALA A 268 2.06 0.76 2.75
C ALA A 268 2.88 1.41 3.88
N ALA A 269 2.57 2.67 4.23
CA ALA A 269 3.28 3.40 5.28
C ALA A 269 3.00 2.93 6.72
N GLY A 270 1.90 2.18 6.93
CA GLY A 270 1.46 1.72 8.25
C GLY A 270 0.28 2.52 8.83
N ASN A 271 -0.33 1.99 9.89
CA ASN A 271 -1.64 2.43 10.40
C ASN A 271 -1.61 2.83 11.90
N ASP A 272 -0.45 3.30 12.39
CA ASP A 272 -0.22 3.60 13.82
C ASP A 272 -0.38 5.08 14.16
N SER A 273 -0.77 5.92 13.19
CA SER A 273 -0.79 7.38 13.31
C SER A 273 0.57 7.96 13.73
N ALA A 274 1.65 7.30 13.34
CA ALA A 274 3.00 7.66 13.72
C ALA A 274 3.61 8.69 12.76
N ASN A 275 4.41 9.60 13.33
CA ASN A 275 5.29 10.48 12.54
C ASN A 275 6.63 9.77 12.32
N LEU A 276 6.83 9.22 11.13
CA LEU A 276 8.04 8.50 10.75
C LEU A 276 9.26 9.43 10.63
N ASP A 277 9.08 10.72 10.34
CA ASP A 277 10.20 11.69 10.36
C ASP A 277 10.79 11.90 11.78
N ALA A 278 10.10 11.43 12.82
CA ALA A 278 10.44 11.71 14.22
C ALA A 278 10.24 10.48 15.14
N ASP A 279 10.41 9.27 14.61
CA ASP A 279 10.24 8.01 15.33
C ASP A 279 11.52 7.54 16.08
N GLY A 280 12.68 8.10 15.73
CA GLY A 280 13.88 8.13 16.57
C GLY A 280 14.65 6.82 16.61
N ASP A 281 14.45 6.01 17.66
CA ASP A 281 15.15 4.73 17.88
C ASP A 281 14.39 3.54 17.25
N VAL A 282 13.36 3.81 16.45
CA VAL A 282 12.61 2.80 15.71
C VAL A 282 12.56 3.13 14.22
N ILE A 283 12.08 2.20 13.42
CA ILE A 283 11.91 2.34 11.96
C ILE A 283 10.71 1.50 11.51
N SER A 284 10.06 1.90 10.42
CA SER A 284 9.04 1.16 9.70
C SER A 284 9.62 0.54 8.42
N LEU A 285 9.61 -0.79 8.33
CA LEU A 285 10.10 -1.51 7.15
C LEU A 285 8.97 -2.33 6.50
N PRO A 286 8.92 -2.45 5.16
CA PRO A 286 9.95 -2.03 4.21
C PRO A 286 9.78 -0.60 3.68
N ASN A 287 8.73 0.14 4.06
CA ASN A 287 8.39 1.41 3.41
C ASN A 287 9.45 2.52 3.56
N GLU A 288 10.24 2.53 4.64
CA GLU A 288 11.34 3.49 4.82
C GLU A 288 12.68 3.02 4.23
N ALA A 289 12.72 1.86 3.56
CA ALA A 289 13.94 1.39 2.90
C ALA A 289 14.16 2.11 1.56
N ASP A 290 15.44 2.32 1.21
CA ASP A 290 15.82 2.86 -0.10
C ASP A 290 15.20 2.05 -1.25
N ASN A 291 14.83 2.74 -2.34
CA ASN A 291 14.18 2.17 -3.53
C ASN A 291 12.80 1.53 -3.29
N VAL A 292 12.20 1.71 -2.11
CA VAL A 292 10.79 1.43 -1.85
C VAL A 292 10.01 2.75 -1.89
N MET A 293 8.81 2.72 -2.47
CA MET A 293 7.90 3.86 -2.50
C MET A 293 6.88 3.76 -1.36
N SER A 294 6.89 4.70 -0.42
CA SER A 294 6.10 4.73 0.82
C SER A 294 4.78 5.47 0.64
N ILE A 295 3.66 4.76 0.83
CA ILE A 295 2.31 5.26 0.51
C ILE A 295 1.44 5.44 1.76
N SER A 296 1.03 6.68 2.02
CA SER A 296 0.04 7.01 3.06
C SER A 296 -1.41 6.91 2.55
N ALA A 297 -2.37 6.84 3.47
CA ALA A 297 -3.79 6.66 3.17
C ALA A 297 -4.61 7.95 3.30
N THR A 298 -5.53 8.14 2.35
CA THR A 298 -6.60 9.15 2.43
C THR A 298 -7.98 8.53 2.24
N GLY A 299 -9.02 9.26 2.61
CA GLY A 299 -10.38 8.89 2.23
C GLY A 299 -11.43 9.94 2.58
N PRO A 300 -12.59 9.89 1.92
CA PRO A 300 -13.68 10.83 2.15
C PRO A 300 -14.32 10.59 3.51
N ILE A 301 -15.15 11.55 3.92
CA ILE A 301 -16.08 11.35 5.02
C ILE A 301 -17.48 11.74 4.54
N GLY A 302 -18.44 10.81 4.61
CA GLY A 302 -19.84 11.02 4.24
C GLY A 302 -20.23 10.61 2.82
N PHE A 303 -19.46 9.76 2.14
CA PHE A 303 -19.79 9.26 0.80
C PHE A 303 -21.06 8.40 0.84
N LEU A 304 -22.11 8.85 0.13
CA LEU A 304 -23.43 8.20 0.03
C LEU A 304 -24.29 8.13 1.31
N TRP A 305 -23.74 8.30 2.51
CA TRP A 305 -24.49 8.12 3.77
C TRP A 305 -24.81 9.42 4.56
N ASP A 306 -24.05 10.52 4.38
CA ASP A 306 -24.33 11.78 5.12
C ASP A 306 -25.55 12.55 4.56
N ASP A 307 -25.83 12.38 3.26
CA ASP A 307 -26.98 12.99 2.58
C ASP A 307 -28.32 12.40 3.06
N GLU A 308 -28.34 11.15 3.55
CA GLU A 308 -29.54 10.49 4.10
C GLU A 308 -29.97 11.15 5.42
N GLN A 309 -29.02 11.43 6.32
CA GLN A 309 -29.30 12.14 7.57
C GLN A 309 -29.77 13.58 7.36
N ARG A 310 -29.29 14.24 6.29
CA ARG A 310 -29.78 15.58 5.91
C ARG A 310 -31.23 15.53 5.42
N LYS A 311 -31.63 14.51 4.67
CA LYS A 311 -33.02 14.35 4.18
C LYS A 311 -33.99 14.04 5.31
N GLU A 312 -33.65 13.16 6.25
CA GLU A 312 -34.50 12.86 7.42
C GLU A 312 -34.81 14.11 8.26
N LYS A 313 -33.80 14.95 8.52
CA LYS A 313 -33.97 16.23 9.24
C LYS A 313 -34.83 17.25 8.47
N HIS A 314 -34.91 17.14 7.14
CA HIS A 314 -35.73 18.02 6.30
C HIS A 314 -37.17 17.50 6.12
N GLU A 315 -37.38 16.19 6.15
CA GLU A 315 -38.72 15.56 6.05
C GLU A 315 -39.50 15.61 7.36
N GLU A 316 -38.84 15.55 8.53
CA GLU A 316 -39.50 15.86 9.82
C GLU A 316 -40.14 17.26 9.85
N LYS A 317 -39.62 18.20 9.03
CA LYS A 317 -40.17 19.55 8.89
C LYS A 317 -41.26 19.69 7.83
N ARG A 318 -41.46 18.69 6.97
CA ARG A 318 -42.41 18.73 5.85
C ARG A 318 -43.20 17.42 5.79
N GLY A 319 -44.20 17.33 6.66
CA GLY A 319 -45.11 16.19 6.66
C GLY A 319 -45.66 15.85 5.27
N HIS A 320 -45.48 14.58 4.90
CA HIS A 320 -46.02 13.84 3.75
C HIS A 320 -45.33 14.00 2.37
N GLY A 321 -44.82 12.88 1.86
CA GLY A 321 -44.62 12.62 0.42
C GLY A 321 -43.84 11.32 0.17
N GLY A 322 -44.48 10.30 -0.42
CA GLY A 322 -43.92 8.97 -0.60
C GLY A 322 -42.73 8.86 -1.57
N TRP A 323 -41.78 8.04 -1.13
CA TRP A 323 -40.77 7.23 -1.82
C TRP A 323 -40.70 7.29 -3.36
N HIS A 324 -39.67 8.00 -3.84
CA HIS A 324 -38.99 7.66 -5.08
C HIS A 324 -37.50 7.49 -4.75
N HIS A 325 -37.01 6.25 -4.80
CA HIS A 325 -35.58 5.92 -4.78
C HIS A 325 -34.96 6.41 -6.09
N ASP A 326 -34.70 7.72 -6.19
CA ASP A 326 -33.84 8.25 -7.24
C ASP A 326 -32.42 7.75 -6.93
N ARG A 327 -31.96 6.80 -7.74
CA ARG A 327 -30.63 6.19 -7.70
C ARG A 327 -29.57 7.25 -7.41
N HIS A 328 -28.77 6.97 -6.40
CA HIS A 328 -27.74 7.86 -5.87
C HIS A 328 -26.65 8.01 -6.94
N HIS A 329 -26.67 9.10 -7.70
CA HIS A 329 -25.61 9.36 -8.66
C HIS A 329 -24.33 9.71 -7.90
N TYR A 330 -23.37 8.78 -7.86
CA TYR A 330 -22.11 8.89 -7.12
C TYR A 330 -21.38 10.24 -7.32
N LYS A 331 -21.47 10.85 -8.51
CA LYS A 331 -20.90 12.19 -8.76
C LYS A 331 -21.46 13.25 -7.83
N ARG A 332 -22.75 13.17 -7.49
CA ARG A 332 -23.38 14.07 -6.52
C ARG A 332 -22.84 13.81 -5.12
N ALA A 333 -22.66 12.55 -4.72
CA ALA A 333 -22.09 12.19 -3.42
C ALA A 333 -20.67 12.76 -3.25
N LEU A 334 -19.81 12.63 -4.28
CA LEU A 334 -18.46 13.22 -4.29
C LEU A 334 -18.46 14.76 -4.16
N HIS A 335 -19.54 15.44 -4.54
CA HIS A 335 -19.69 16.90 -4.37
C HIS A 335 -20.27 17.31 -3.00
N HIS A 336 -20.72 16.36 -2.18
CA HIS A 336 -21.39 16.62 -0.90
C HIS A 336 -20.70 15.97 0.30
N LEU A 337 -19.46 15.54 0.13
CA LEU A 337 -18.66 14.99 1.21
C LEU A 337 -18.45 16.02 2.34
N ARG A 338 -18.42 15.54 3.58
CA ARG A 338 -18.02 16.33 4.75
C ARG A 338 -16.52 16.60 4.73
N LYS A 339 -15.73 15.59 4.38
CA LYS A 339 -14.29 15.70 4.10
C LYS A 339 -13.98 15.20 2.69
N PRO A 340 -13.06 15.86 1.96
CA PRO A 340 -12.72 15.45 0.59
C PRO A 340 -12.07 14.07 0.55
N THR A 341 -11.98 13.47 -0.64
CA THR A 341 -11.37 12.15 -0.87
C THR A 341 -9.88 12.07 -0.54
N TYR A 342 -9.21 13.21 -0.50
CA TYR A 342 -7.80 13.37 -0.16
C TYR A 342 -7.58 13.81 1.29
N GLU A 343 -8.60 13.75 2.15
CA GLU A 343 -8.39 13.94 3.59
C GLU A 343 -7.53 12.80 4.14
N PRO A 344 -6.43 13.09 4.87
CA PRO A 344 -5.63 12.06 5.52
C PRO A 344 -6.49 11.15 6.39
N ALA A 345 -6.30 9.85 6.24
CA ALA A 345 -6.99 8.88 7.08
C ALA A 345 -6.46 9.00 8.51
N PHE A 346 -7.34 8.95 9.51
CA PHE A 346 -6.93 9.23 10.89
C PHE A 346 -5.86 8.28 11.45
N TYR A 347 -5.73 7.10 10.86
CA TYR A 347 -4.79 6.05 11.26
C TYR A 347 -3.45 6.11 10.53
N THR A 348 -3.34 6.83 9.41
CA THR A 348 -2.16 6.71 8.53
C THR A 348 -0.89 7.16 9.25
N ASN A 349 0.17 6.37 9.14
CA ASN A 349 1.52 6.89 9.39
C ASN A 349 1.82 7.99 8.36
N TYR A 350 2.68 8.93 8.78
CA TYR A 350 2.93 10.18 8.09
C TYR A 350 4.36 10.67 8.32
N GLY A 351 4.79 11.65 7.54
CA GLY A 351 6.15 12.19 7.54
C GLY A 351 6.40 12.86 6.19
N ALA A 352 6.87 14.11 6.21
CA ALA A 352 7.16 14.86 4.99
C ALA A 352 8.34 14.28 4.20
N GLU A 353 9.27 13.61 4.88
CA GLU A 353 10.42 12.95 4.23
C GLU A 353 10.20 11.44 4.09
N ALA A 354 9.39 10.84 4.97
CA ALA A 354 9.12 9.40 4.98
C ALA A 354 7.99 8.94 4.02
N ILE A 355 7.14 9.86 3.55
CA ILE A 355 6.04 9.56 2.62
C ILE A 355 6.37 10.12 1.25
N ASP A 356 6.30 9.29 0.22
CA ASP A 356 6.50 9.74 -1.17
C ASP A 356 5.26 10.42 -1.73
N ILE A 357 4.12 9.71 -1.68
CA ILE A 357 2.81 10.25 -2.05
C ILE A 357 1.71 9.63 -1.19
N SER A 358 0.53 10.24 -1.23
CA SER A 358 -0.69 9.67 -0.64
C SER A 358 -1.64 9.11 -1.70
N ALA A 359 -2.44 8.10 -1.33
CA ALA A 359 -3.45 7.53 -2.22
C ALA A 359 -4.73 7.10 -1.49
N PRO A 360 -5.84 6.85 -2.23
CA PRO A 360 -7.10 6.37 -1.67
C PRO A 360 -6.96 5.06 -0.88
N GLY A 361 -7.06 5.14 0.45
CA GLY A 361 -6.98 3.99 1.37
C GLY A 361 -8.21 3.79 2.25
N GLY A 362 -9.18 4.72 2.21
CA GLY A 362 -10.37 4.72 3.07
C GLY A 362 -10.22 5.64 4.29
N ASN A 363 -11.33 6.15 4.81
CA ASN A 363 -11.32 6.94 6.04
C ASN A 363 -12.63 6.73 6.79
N PHE A 364 -12.62 5.92 7.84
CA PHE A 364 -13.83 5.65 8.62
C PHE A 364 -14.12 6.80 9.58
N ASP A 365 -15.33 7.37 9.52
CA ASP A 365 -15.76 8.36 10.52
C ASP A 365 -16.00 7.69 11.88
N GLN A 366 -15.09 7.91 12.82
CA GLN A 366 -15.16 7.38 14.18
C GLN A 366 -16.38 7.89 14.96
N ASP A 367 -16.98 9.00 14.53
CA ASP A 367 -18.16 9.60 15.14
C ASP A 367 -19.47 9.24 14.40
N ALA A 368 -19.41 8.37 13.38
CA ALA A 368 -20.58 7.93 12.65
C ALA A 368 -21.59 7.20 13.58
N PRO A 369 -22.90 7.45 13.43
CA PRO A 369 -23.92 6.63 14.07
C PRO A 369 -23.79 5.15 13.68
N GLU A 370 -24.14 4.22 14.59
CA GLU A 370 -24.05 2.77 14.33
C GLU A 370 -24.91 2.30 13.14
N ASP A 371 -25.96 3.04 12.79
CA ASP A 371 -26.86 2.80 11.66
C ASP A 371 -26.52 3.62 10.41
N ALA A 372 -25.44 4.42 10.46
CA ALA A 372 -24.91 5.08 9.28
C ALA A 372 -24.15 4.06 8.42
N ASN A 373 -24.38 4.09 7.10
CA ASN A 373 -23.62 3.31 6.12
C ASN A 373 -22.17 3.85 5.94
N ALA A 374 -21.47 4.10 7.06
CA ALA A 374 -20.14 4.70 7.10
C ALA A 374 -19.05 3.83 6.46
N GLN A 375 -19.31 2.53 6.27
CA GLN A 375 -18.46 1.65 5.48
C GLN A 375 -18.26 2.15 4.04
N TYR A 376 -19.17 2.96 3.49
CA TYR A 376 -19.00 3.53 2.15
C TYR A 376 -17.85 4.54 2.05
N ASP A 377 -17.29 5.01 3.16
CA ASP A 377 -16.05 5.81 3.16
C ASP A 377 -14.77 4.96 3.04
N LEU A 378 -14.89 3.63 3.12
CA LEU A 378 -13.80 2.66 2.96
C LEU A 378 -13.64 2.22 1.49
N VAL A 379 -12.63 1.41 1.20
CA VAL A 379 -12.37 0.90 -0.15
C VAL A 379 -13.08 -0.44 -0.34
N LEU A 380 -13.96 -0.50 -1.35
CA LEU A 380 -14.66 -1.72 -1.75
C LEU A 380 -13.83 -2.52 -2.76
N SER A 381 -13.60 -3.80 -2.48
CA SER A 381 -12.87 -4.72 -3.38
C SER A 381 -13.30 -6.18 -3.16
N THR A 382 -12.64 -7.09 -3.87
CA THR A 382 -12.83 -8.55 -3.82
C THR A 382 -12.40 -9.12 -2.47
N VAL A 383 -13.20 -10.01 -1.88
CA VAL A 383 -12.90 -10.73 -0.63
C VAL A 383 -13.42 -12.17 -0.75
N PHE A 384 -13.41 -12.92 0.35
CA PHE A 384 -14.13 -14.18 0.43
C PHE A 384 -14.82 -14.34 1.79
N GLU A 385 -15.94 -15.05 1.76
CA GLU A 385 -16.63 -15.51 2.97
C GLU A 385 -16.42 -17.02 3.13
N TRP A 386 -16.53 -17.50 4.36
CA TRP A 386 -16.54 -18.94 4.62
C TRP A 386 -17.95 -19.49 4.43
N GLY A 387 -18.09 -20.53 3.60
CA GLY A 387 -19.36 -21.23 3.41
C GLY A 387 -19.92 -21.81 4.70
N ASP A 388 -21.24 -22.02 4.74
CA ASP A 388 -21.92 -22.63 5.90
C ASP A 388 -21.39 -24.04 6.19
N GLU A 389 -21.38 -24.45 7.47
CA GLU A 389 -20.78 -25.71 7.99
C GLU A 389 -21.27 -27.01 7.31
N ASP A 390 -22.33 -26.96 6.49
CA ASP A 390 -22.92 -28.12 5.81
C ASP A 390 -22.29 -28.41 4.42
N ASP A 391 -21.57 -27.46 3.81
CA ASP A 391 -20.85 -27.60 2.52
C ASP A 391 -19.35 -27.31 2.73
N ASP A 392 -18.59 -28.33 3.17
CA ASP A 392 -17.12 -28.42 3.16
C ASP A 392 -16.29 -27.13 3.44
N ALA A 393 -16.72 -26.16 4.27
CA ALA A 393 -15.94 -24.96 4.65
C ALA A 393 -15.21 -24.27 3.47
N ASP A 394 -15.83 -24.23 2.28
CA ASP A 394 -15.22 -23.65 1.10
C ASP A 394 -15.19 -22.11 1.18
N MET A 395 -14.12 -21.50 0.67
CA MET A 395 -14.05 -20.05 0.48
C MET A 395 -14.96 -19.64 -0.69
N VAL A 396 -15.95 -18.80 -0.40
CA VAL A 396 -16.91 -18.29 -1.38
C VAL A 396 -16.51 -16.87 -1.78
N PRO A 397 -16.30 -16.57 -3.07
CA PRO A 397 -16.02 -15.22 -3.53
C PRO A 397 -17.08 -14.21 -3.10
N ALA A 398 -16.65 -13.05 -2.60
CA ALA A 398 -17.51 -11.99 -2.08
C ALA A 398 -16.89 -10.60 -2.30
N TYR A 399 -17.57 -9.55 -1.84
CA TYR A 399 -17.07 -8.17 -1.90
C TYR A 399 -17.17 -7.51 -0.53
N GLY A 400 -16.15 -6.75 -0.16
CA GLY A 400 -16.02 -6.20 1.18
C GLY A 400 -15.31 -4.86 1.22
N TRP A 401 -15.61 -4.09 2.27
CA TRP A 401 -14.99 -2.81 2.55
C TRP A 401 -13.84 -2.96 3.52
N LYS A 402 -12.69 -2.35 3.20
CA LYS A 402 -11.51 -2.27 4.08
C LYS A 402 -10.91 -0.86 4.03
N GLY A 403 -10.27 -0.47 5.13
CA GLY A 403 -9.56 0.80 5.26
C GLY A 403 -8.14 0.55 5.78
N GLY A 404 -7.15 1.06 5.07
CA GLY A 404 -5.74 0.97 5.47
C GLY A 404 -4.81 1.63 4.46
N THR A 405 -3.57 1.89 4.87
CA THR A 405 -2.47 2.13 3.91
C THR A 405 -2.27 0.94 2.97
N SER A 406 -2.64 -0.26 3.42
CA SER A 406 -2.77 -1.48 2.62
C SER A 406 -3.72 -1.36 1.42
N MET A 407 -4.72 -0.48 1.45
CA MET A 407 -5.62 -0.23 0.32
C MET A 407 -5.13 0.94 -0.54
N ALA A 408 -4.27 1.81 -0.01
CA ALA A 408 -3.66 2.92 -0.74
C ALA A 408 -2.50 2.47 -1.63
N SER A 409 -1.60 1.64 -1.10
CA SER A 409 -0.46 1.05 -1.82
C SER A 409 -0.86 0.39 -3.16
N PRO A 410 -1.87 -0.51 -3.22
CA PRO A 410 -2.26 -1.17 -4.46
C PRO A 410 -2.88 -0.21 -5.49
N GLN A 411 -3.40 0.96 -5.08
CA GLN A 411 -3.80 2.00 -6.04
C GLN A 411 -2.57 2.53 -6.78
N VAL A 412 -1.51 2.87 -6.05
CA VAL A 412 -0.27 3.39 -6.62
C VAL A 412 0.40 2.33 -7.49
N ALA A 413 0.47 1.08 -7.02
CA ALA A 413 1.03 -0.01 -7.80
C ALA A 413 0.29 -0.22 -9.14
N ALA A 414 -1.05 -0.15 -9.12
CA ALA A 414 -1.84 -0.23 -10.33
C ALA A 414 -1.64 0.98 -11.26
N VAL A 415 -1.54 2.21 -10.74
CA VAL A 415 -1.24 3.39 -11.57
C VAL A 415 0.17 3.31 -12.15
N ALA A 416 1.16 2.81 -11.41
CA ALA A 416 2.49 2.53 -11.92
C ALA A 416 2.45 1.56 -13.12
N ALA A 417 1.64 0.50 -13.02
CA ALA A 417 1.40 -0.42 -14.14
C ALA A 417 0.73 0.27 -15.34
N LEU A 418 -0.27 1.14 -15.13
CA LEU A 418 -0.86 1.93 -16.24
C LEU A 418 0.18 2.86 -16.90
N VAL A 419 1.03 3.52 -16.10
CA VAL A 419 2.11 4.38 -16.59
C VAL A 419 3.12 3.56 -17.41
N LYS A 420 3.52 2.39 -16.92
CA LYS A 420 4.45 1.49 -17.60
C LYS A 420 3.84 0.92 -18.89
N SER A 421 2.55 0.59 -18.91
CA SER A 421 1.85 0.11 -20.12
C SER A 421 1.93 1.12 -21.27
N VAL A 422 1.88 2.42 -20.97
CA VAL A 422 2.02 3.49 -21.99
C VAL A 422 3.46 4.00 -22.17
N ASN A 423 4.40 3.56 -21.32
CA ASN A 423 5.84 3.85 -21.38
C ASN A 423 6.67 2.56 -21.08
N PRO A 424 6.65 1.55 -21.96
CA PRO A 424 7.16 0.21 -21.65
C PRO A 424 8.67 0.16 -21.34
N ASP A 425 9.45 1.12 -21.85
CA ASP A 425 10.90 1.17 -21.64
C ASP A 425 11.29 1.94 -20.36
N ALA A 426 10.34 2.55 -19.64
CA ALA A 426 10.63 3.37 -18.46
C ALA A 426 11.20 2.52 -17.31
N THR A 427 12.28 2.98 -16.70
CA THR A 427 12.87 2.35 -15.52
C THR A 427 11.97 2.56 -14.28
N PRO A 428 12.11 1.76 -13.22
CA PRO A 428 11.40 1.97 -11.95
C PRO A 428 11.59 3.38 -11.39
N GLY A 429 12.81 3.93 -11.47
CA GLY A 429 13.11 5.30 -11.05
C GLY A 429 12.34 6.35 -11.86
N GLU A 430 12.27 6.20 -13.19
CA GLU A 430 11.48 7.11 -14.05
C GLU A 430 9.98 6.99 -13.78
N VAL A 431 9.47 5.79 -13.48
CA VAL A 431 8.06 5.61 -13.09
C VAL A 431 7.77 6.28 -11.75
N ARG A 432 8.63 6.10 -10.73
CA ARG A 432 8.52 6.76 -9.43
C ARG A 432 8.52 8.28 -9.56
N GLU A 433 9.55 8.84 -10.19
CA GLU A 433 9.68 10.30 -10.39
C GLU A 433 8.47 10.85 -11.16
N HIS A 434 7.96 10.11 -12.15
CA HIS A 434 6.78 10.53 -12.91
C HIS A 434 5.50 10.53 -12.06
N LEU A 435 5.32 9.55 -11.17
CA LEU A 435 4.19 9.52 -10.25
C LEU A 435 4.24 10.69 -9.26
N GLU A 436 5.40 10.95 -8.66
CA GLU A 436 5.64 12.09 -7.78
C GLU A 436 5.39 13.42 -8.51
N ALA A 437 5.99 13.61 -9.69
CA ALA A 437 5.87 14.85 -10.47
C ALA A 437 4.48 15.09 -11.09
N THR A 438 3.62 14.07 -11.14
CA THR A 438 2.24 14.19 -11.60
C THR A 438 1.22 14.19 -10.49
N ALA A 439 1.64 13.89 -9.25
CA ALA A 439 0.81 13.97 -8.07
C ALA A 439 0.20 15.38 -7.92
N ARG A 440 -1.01 15.41 -7.38
CA ARG A 440 -1.71 16.65 -7.07
C ARG A 440 -1.09 17.27 -5.81
N ASP A 441 -0.38 18.37 -5.98
CA ASP A 441 0.10 19.20 -4.88
C ASP A 441 -1.10 19.72 -4.05
N LEU A 442 -1.10 19.38 -2.77
CA LEU A 442 -2.09 19.81 -1.77
C LEU A 442 -1.55 20.87 -0.80
N GLY A 443 -0.25 21.21 -0.88
CA GLY A 443 0.41 22.16 0.01
C GLY A 443 0.60 21.67 1.45
N ASP A 444 0.52 20.35 1.68
CA ASP A 444 0.72 19.71 2.98
C ASP A 444 1.53 18.41 2.81
N PRO A 445 2.88 18.49 2.75
CA PRO A 445 3.71 17.32 2.54
C PRO A 445 3.68 16.35 3.74
N THR A 446 3.26 16.80 4.92
CA THR A 446 3.22 15.99 6.16
C THR A 446 2.55 14.63 5.95
N TYR A 447 1.42 14.61 5.24
CA TYR A 447 0.67 13.40 4.95
C TYR A 447 0.75 12.99 3.48
N HIS A 448 1.18 13.90 2.61
CA HIS A 448 1.06 13.72 1.16
C HIS A 448 2.40 13.63 0.45
N GLY A 449 3.55 13.84 1.10
CA GLY A 449 4.84 13.88 0.40
C GLY A 449 4.80 14.89 -0.75
N GLU A 450 5.13 14.41 -1.96
CA GLU A 450 5.07 15.18 -3.20
C GLU A 450 3.63 15.46 -3.69
N GLY A 451 2.63 14.73 -3.16
CA GLY A 451 1.22 15.05 -3.36
C GLY A 451 0.25 13.87 -3.24
N HIS A 452 -0.97 14.07 -3.71
CA HIS A 452 -1.98 13.02 -3.80
C HIS A 452 -2.03 12.41 -5.19
N LEU A 453 -2.08 11.07 -5.28
CA LEU A 453 -2.11 10.32 -6.53
C LEU A 453 -3.14 10.91 -7.53
N ASP A 454 -2.67 11.28 -8.72
CA ASP A 454 -3.50 11.75 -9.84
C ASP A 454 -3.34 10.82 -11.04
N THR A 455 -4.12 9.73 -11.04
CA THR A 455 -4.08 8.66 -12.03
C THR A 455 -4.20 9.16 -13.47
N LYS A 456 -5.06 10.15 -13.68
CA LYS A 456 -5.33 10.70 -15.01
C LYS A 456 -4.18 11.56 -15.51
N HIS A 457 -3.61 12.39 -14.64
CA HIS A 457 -2.42 13.17 -15.00
C HIS A 457 -1.21 12.26 -15.26
N ALA A 458 -1.00 11.25 -14.40
CA ALA A 458 0.07 10.26 -14.53
C ALA A 458 -0.01 9.51 -15.88
N VAL A 459 -1.18 9.02 -16.28
CA VAL A 459 -1.29 8.21 -17.52
C VAL A 459 -1.30 9.06 -18.79
N TRP A 460 -1.92 10.25 -18.76
CA TRP A 460 -2.02 11.08 -19.98
C TRP A 460 -0.76 11.84 -20.32
N ARG A 461 0.10 12.09 -19.33
CA ARG A 461 1.42 12.65 -19.56
C ARG A 461 2.37 11.50 -19.85
N ARG A 462 2.94 11.47 -21.06
CA ARG A 462 4.05 10.55 -21.34
C ARG A 462 5.28 10.98 -20.55
N ILE A 463 6.05 9.99 -20.09
CA ILE A 463 7.43 10.19 -19.69
C ILE A 463 8.12 10.69 -20.97
N ARG A 464 8.61 11.92 -20.95
CA ARG A 464 9.21 12.50 -22.16
C ARG A 464 10.52 11.76 -22.40
N ASP A 465 10.69 11.19 -23.59
CA ASP A 465 12.02 10.83 -24.07
C ASP A 465 12.91 12.10 -23.96
N HIS A 466 14.08 11.97 -23.29
CA HIS A 466 15.14 12.97 -22.96
C HIS A 466 15.18 13.33 -21.45
N ASP A 467 16.18 12.92 -20.66
CA ASP A 467 17.63 13.16 -20.83
C ASP A 467 18.54 11.96 -20.43
N HIS A 468 19.10 11.27 -21.41
CA HIS A 468 20.44 10.69 -21.24
C HIS A 468 21.48 11.81 -21.40
N GLY A 469 21.78 12.52 -20.32
CA GLY A 469 22.96 13.39 -20.29
C GLY A 469 22.90 14.60 -19.34
N HIS A 470 23.86 14.60 -18.42
CA HIS A 470 24.40 15.74 -17.66
C HIS A 470 23.83 15.96 -16.25
N GLY A 471 24.60 15.46 -15.28
CA GLY A 471 24.44 15.85 -13.89
C GLY A 471 24.72 17.33 -13.65
N HIS A 472 23.99 17.86 -12.67
CA HIS A 472 24.28 19.00 -11.81
C HIS A 472 23.32 18.81 -10.63
N GLY A 473 23.69 18.85 -9.36
CA GLY A 473 24.93 19.22 -8.69
C GLY A 473 24.52 19.41 -7.23
N GLY A 474 25.19 18.73 -6.31
CA GLY A 474 24.84 18.73 -4.90
C GLY A 474 24.76 20.13 -4.29
N HIS A 475 23.73 20.37 -3.49
CA HIS A 475 23.71 21.48 -2.55
C HIS A 475 24.49 21.10 -1.30
N GLY A 476 25.81 21.23 -1.41
CA GLY A 476 26.69 21.35 -0.24
C GLY A 476 26.49 22.72 0.39
N HIS A 477 25.91 22.73 1.59
CA HIS A 477 26.04 23.84 2.52
C HIS A 477 27.51 24.01 2.88
N ASP A 478 28.08 25.19 2.64
CA ASP A 478 29.27 25.60 3.37
C ASP A 478 29.16 27.05 3.85
N HIS A 479 29.48 27.20 5.13
CA HIS A 479 29.52 28.44 5.87
C HIS A 479 30.88 29.11 5.66
N GLY A 480 30.90 30.44 5.74
CA GLY A 480 32.02 31.12 6.40
C GLY A 480 32.82 32.11 5.55
N HIS A 481 32.64 33.37 5.93
CA HIS A 481 33.73 34.28 6.32
C HIS A 481 34.81 34.69 5.29
N ASP A 482 34.66 35.94 4.85
CA ASP A 482 35.48 37.08 5.34
C ASP A 482 36.64 37.61 4.48
N HIS A 483 36.66 38.96 4.45
CA HIS A 483 37.72 39.93 4.13
C HIS A 483 38.52 39.88 2.82
N GLY A 484 38.61 41.06 2.18
CA GLY A 484 39.87 41.49 1.56
C GLY A 484 39.80 42.42 0.36
N HIS A 485 39.72 43.73 0.64
CA HIS A 485 40.33 44.88 -0.07
C HIS A 485 40.92 44.73 -1.49
N GLY A 486 40.65 45.75 -2.33
CA GLY A 486 41.67 46.27 -3.24
C GLY A 486 41.20 47.14 -4.40
N HIS A 487 41.42 48.46 -4.25
CA HIS A 487 41.75 49.47 -5.27
C HIS A 487 40.69 49.85 -6.31
N ASP A 488 40.14 51.07 -6.22
CA ASP A 488 40.67 52.37 -6.70
C ASP A 488 40.53 52.48 -8.22
N ASP A 489 39.66 53.40 -8.66
CA ASP A 489 40.06 54.47 -9.58
C ASP A 489 39.00 55.58 -9.58
N ASP A 490 39.52 56.79 -9.46
CA ASP A 490 38.87 58.09 -9.42
C ASP A 490 38.09 58.40 -10.72
N ASP A 491 37.03 59.21 -10.63
CA ASP A 491 36.95 60.39 -11.48
C ASP A 491 35.94 61.45 -10.99
N HIS A 492 36.32 62.67 -11.36
CA HIS A 492 36.00 64.00 -10.86
C HIS A 492 34.57 64.58 -11.04
N ASP A 493 34.42 65.74 -10.37
CA ASP A 493 33.51 66.87 -10.60
C ASP A 493 32.10 66.77 -9.99
N GLY A 494 31.58 67.71 -9.21
CA GLY A 494 31.97 69.08 -8.94
C GLY A 494 30.70 69.93 -8.76
N ASP A 495 30.75 70.87 -7.83
CA ASP A 495 29.91 72.08 -7.73
C ASP A 495 28.65 72.10 -6.83
N HIS A 496 28.47 73.29 -6.29
CA HIS A 496 27.91 73.75 -5.02
C HIS A 496 26.39 73.94 -4.99
N GLY A 497 25.83 74.06 -3.77
CA GLY A 497 24.53 74.70 -3.58
C GLY A 497 23.99 74.69 -2.14
N HIS A 498 24.44 75.66 -1.34
CA HIS A 498 23.86 76.00 -0.03
C HIS A 498 22.37 76.41 -0.11
N GLY A 499 21.62 76.11 0.95
CA GLY A 499 20.32 76.73 1.23
C GLY A 499 19.79 76.35 2.61
N HIS A 500 20.05 77.23 3.59
CA HIS A 500 19.57 77.21 4.97
C HIS A 500 18.07 77.59 5.08
N ASP A 501 17.45 77.06 6.13
CA ASP A 501 16.37 77.60 7.00
C ASP A 501 15.04 78.10 6.41
N ASP A 502 13.94 77.42 6.77
CA ASP A 502 13.08 77.80 7.91
C ASP A 502 12.27 76.58 8.42
#